data_AF-A0A4Q9L9T0-F1
#
_entry.id   AF-A0A4Q9L9T0-F1
#
_cell.length_a   1.000
_cell.length_b   1.000
_cell.length_c   1.000
_cell.angle_alpha   90.00
_cell.angle_beta   90.00
_cell.angle_gamma   90.00
#
_symmetry.space_group_name_H-M   'P 1'
#
loop_
_entity.id
_entity.type
_entity.pdbx_description
1 polymer ?
#
loop_
_entity_poly.entity_id
_entity_poly.type
_entity_poly.pdbx_seq_one_letter_code
_entity_poly.pdbx_strand_id
1 'polypeptide(L)'
;MKFVNENEAQAALGLLKMVQCDEIEKEGTARSKGKFELEILSEYFNITAYPSYETRYDIAILLNISPKSVQIWFQNTRQALRELINEGNSQRIKFGSSNISMTNYKACIYNILSHIRRYNRYSEIQYSGYSYDISANKLIRIFIQRKAKEKNHNYVNFY
;
A
#
# COMPACT_ATOMS: atom_id res chain seq x y z
N MET A 1 -1.46 -10.00 -18.91
CA MET A 1 -2.33 -10.98 -18.23
C MET A 1 -3.39 -10.20 -17.46
N LYS A 2 -4.67 -10.32 -17.80
CA LYS A 2 -5.77 -9.72 -17.02
C LYS A 2 -6.29 -10.82 -16.10
N PHE A 3 -6.11 -10.70 -14.79
CA PHE A 3 -6.82 -11.58 -13.85
C PHE A 3 -8.33 -11.32 -14.00
N VAL A 4 -9.07 -12.40 -14.19
CA VAL A 4 -10.48 -12.33 -14.60
C VAL A 4 -11.37 -12.22 -13.35
N ASN A 5 -10.98 -12.85 -12.23
CA ASN A 5 -11.72 -12.79 -10.97
C ASN A 5 -10.82 -12.64 -9.73
N GLU A 6 -11.46 -12.32 -8.59
CA GLU A 6 -10.79 -12.08 -7.30
C GLU A 6 -10.17 -13.36 -6.71
N ASN A 7 -10.82 -14.51 -6.91
CA ASN A 7 -10.35 -15.79 -6.41
C ASN A 7 -9.04 -16.23 -7.07
N GLU A 8 -8.91 -16.03 -8.39
CA GLU A 8 -7.67 -16.24 -9.14
C GLU A 8 -6.54 -15.35 -8.63
N ALA A 9 -6.84 -14.09 -8.32
CA ALA A 9 -5.87 -13.16 -7.77
C ALA A 9 -5.40 -13.60 -6.37
N GLN A 10 -6.33 -14.01 -5.50
CA GLN A 10 -5.99 -14.51 -4.17
C GLN A 10 -5.20 -15.81 -4.22
N ALA A 11 -5.57 -16.73 -5.12
CA ALA A 11 -4.81 -17.96 -5.35
C ALA A 11 -3.39 -17.66 -5.85
N ALA A 12 -3.23 -16.70 -6.75
CA ALA A 12 -1.92 -16.27 -7.22
C ALA A 12 -1.05 -15.68 -6.10
N LEU A 13 -1.63 -14.85 -5.21
CA LEU A 13 -0.91 -14.35 -4.02
C LEU A 13 -0.54 -15.49 -3.07
N GLY A 14 -1.44 -16.46 -2.88
CA GLY A 14 -1.17 -17.66 -2.07
C GLY A 14 0.00 -18.47 -2.61
N LEU A 15 0.02 -18.74 -3.92
CA LEU A 15 1.13 -19.44 -4.58
C LEU A 15 2.43 -18.65 -4.47
N LEU A 16 2.39 -17.33 -4.66
CA LEU A 16 3.57 -16.48 -4.56
C LEU A 16 4.12 -16.45 -3.12
N LYS A 17 3.24 -16.38 -2.12
CA LYS A 17 3.60 -16.52 -0.70
C LYS A 17 4.32 -17.84 -0.44
N MET A 18 3.80 -18.95 -0.97
CA MET A 18 4.42 -20.28 -0.80
C MET A 18 5.82 -20.34 -1.39
N VAL A 19 6.06 -19.66 -2.53
CA VAL A 19 7.39 -19.56 -3.13
C VAL A 19 8.33 -18.66 -2.31
N GLN A 20 7.79 -17.69 -1.58
CA GLN A 20 8.53 -16.67 -0.83
C GLN A 20 8.55 -16.92 0.70
N CYS A 21 8.16 -18.12 1.16
CA CYS A 21 7.91 -18.45 2.58
C CYS A 21 9.04 -18.01 3.53
N ASP A 22 10.30 -18.18 3.14
CA ASP A 22 11.45 -17.87 4.00
C ASP A 22 11.95 -16.41 3.89
N GLU A 23 11.49 -15.65 2.89
CA GLU A 23 11.99 -14.29 2.60
C GLU A 23 11.11 -13.20 3.20
N ILE A 24 9.78 -13.40 3.21
CA ILE A 24 8.81 -12.38 3.69
C ILE A 24 8.80 -12.27 5.21
N GLU A 25 9.02 -13.39 5.91
CA GLU A 25 8.96 -13.47 7.37
C GLU A 25 10.26 -13.04 8.08
N LYS A 26 11.35 -12.82 7.33
CA LYS A 26 12.58 -12.28 7.90
C LYS A 26 12.33 -10.86 8.41
N GLU A 27 12.13 -10.75 9.72
CA GLU A 27 12.10 -9.49 10.43
C GLU A 27 13.43 -8.73 10.21
N GLY A 28 13.32 -7.46 9.84
CA GLY A 28 14.28 -6.49 10.36
C GLY A 28 15.50 -6.10 9.52
N THR A 29 15.62 -6.45 8.23
CA THR A 29 16.62 -5.72 7.43
C THR A 29 16.02 -4.40 6.95
N ALA A 30 16.42 -3.31 7.60
CA ALA A 30 16.13 -1.94 7.19
C ALA A 30 16.75 -1.65 5.81
N ARG A 31 16.15 -2.20 4.75
CA ARG A 31 16.56 -1.88 3.39
C ARG A 31 15.88 -0.60 2.95
N SER A 32 16.65 0.25 2.29
CA SER A 32 16.08 1.38 1.57
C SER A 32 15.12 0.84 0.51
N LYS A 33 13.96 1.48 0.38
CA LYS A 33 12.96 1.11 -0.63
C LYS A 33 13.37 1.72 -1.96
N GLY A 34 13.40 0.92 -3.01
CA GLY A 34 13.70 1.37 -4.36
C GLY A 34 12.61 2.30 -4.90
N LYS A 35 12.93 3.08 -5.93
CA LYS A 35 11.99 4.02 -6.56
C LYS A 35 10.67 3.34 -6.96
N PHE A 36 10.77 2.16 -7.58
CA PHE A 36 9.62 1.37 -8.00
C PHE A 36 8.68 1.01 -6.84
N GLU A 37 9.23 0.57 -5.71
CA GLU A 37 8.47 0.17 -4.53
C GLU A 37 7.74 1.37 -3.92
N LEU A 38 8.43 2.51 -3.81
CA LEU A 38 7.85 3.76 -3.30
C LEU A 38 6.70 4.27 -4.16
N GLU A 39 6.80 4.13 -5.48
CA GLU A 39 5.74 4.54 -6.40
C GLU A 39 4.49 3.65 -6.27
N ILE A 40 4.66 2.33 -6.18
CA ILE A 40 3.54 1.41 -5.95
C ILE A 40 2.91 1.65 -4.58
N LEU A 41 3.72 1.79 -3.52
CA LEU A 41 3.22 2.11 -2.18
C LEU A 41 2.41 3.41 -2.17
N SER A 42 2.84 4.41 -2.95
CA SER A 42 2.11 5.67 -3.10
C SER A 42 0.78 5.50 -3.85
N GLU A 43 0.73 4.67 -4.90
CA GLU A 43 -0.52 4.34 -5.59
C GLU A 43 -1.50 3.59 -4.69
N TYR A 44 -1.03 2.64 -3.88
CA TYR A 44 -1.86 1.95 -2.89
C TYR A 44 -2.34 2.89 -1.78
N PHE A 45 -1.47 3.77 -1.28
CA PHE A 45 -1.83 4.79 -0.30
C PHE A 45 -2.93 5.73 -0.80
N ASN A 46 -2.92 6.02 -2.11
CA ASN A 46 -3.96 6.83 -2.74
C ASN A 46 -5.33 6.13 -2.81
N ILE A 47 -5.40 4.82 -2.57
CA ILE A 47 -6.66 4.08 -2.50
C ILE A 47 -7.07 3.87 -1.05
N THR A 48 -6.14 3.44 -0.19
CA THR A 48 -6.36 3.37 1.26
C THR A 48 -5.11 3.82 2.03
N ALA A 49 -5.29 4.76 2.95
CA ALA A 49 -4.23 5.16 3.89
C ALA A 49 -4.12 4.20 5.09
N TYR A 50 -5.07 3.29 5.26
CA TYR A 50 -5.20 2.36 6.38
C TYR A 50 -5.45 0.93 5.90
N PRO A 51 -4.48 0.31 5.21
CA PRO A 51 -4.61 -1.08 4.79
C PRO A 51 -4.71 -2.00 6.02
N SER A 52 -5.55 -3.03 5.95
CA SER A 52 -5.68 -4.08 6.98
C SER A 52 -4.40 -4.92 7.09
N TYR A 53 -4.41 -5.89 8.00
CA TYR A 53 -3.32 -6.85 8.11
C TYR A 53 -3.12 -7.65 6.81
N GLU A 54 -4.20 -8.18 6.23
CA GLU A 54 -4.18 -9.01 5.03
C GLU A 54 -3.64 -8.22 3.84
N THR A 55 -4.19 -7.03 3.57
CA THR A 55 -3.72 -6.18 2.46
C THR A 55 -2.26 -5.76 2.64
N ARG A 56 -1.79 -5.48 3.86
CA ARG A 56 -0.36 -5.22 4.08
C ARG A 56 0.50 -6.43 3.75
N TYR A 57 0.03 -7.63 4.06
CA TYR A 57 0.71 -8.87 3.74
C TYR A 57 0.76 -9.10 2.22
N ASP A 58 -0.34 -8.87 1.51
CA ASP A 58 -0.43 -8.99 0.06
C ASP A 58 0.49 -7.98 -0.67
N ILE A 59 0.56 -6.74 -0.18
CA ILE A 59 1.52 -5.73 -0.67
C ILE A 59 2.96 -6.21 -0.46
N ALA A 60 3.25 -6.79 0.70
CA ALA A 60 4.56 -7.32 1.05
C ALA A 60 5.00 -8.45 0.11
N ILE A 61 4.11 -9.41 -0.17
CA ILE A 61 4.31 -10.47 -1.16
C ILE A 61 4.66 -9.85 -2.53
N LEU A 62 3.85 -8.90 -3.01
CA LEU A 62 4.04 -8.32 -4.35
C LEU A 62 5.35 -7.54 -4.50
N LEU A 63 5.75 -6.80 -3.47
CA LEU A 63 6.95 -5.97 -3.47
C LEU A 63 8.21 -6.69 -2.95
N ASN A 64 8.08 -7.94 -2.52
CA ASN A 64 9.12 -8.69 -1.81
C ASN A 64 9.77 -7.87 -0.68
N ILE A 65 8.93 -7.35 0.22
CA ILE A 65 9.32 -6.64 1.45
C ILE A 65 8.62 -7.26 2.64
N SER A 66 9.17 -7.08 3.84
CA SER A 66 8.49 -7.49 5.06
C SER A 66 7.17 -6.73 5.27
N PRO A 67 6.10 -7.38 5.77
CA PRO A 67 4.84 -6.72 6.14
C PRO A 67 5.05 -5.58 7.15
N LYS A 68 6.07 -5.72 8.01
CA LYS A 68 6.51 -4.67 8.94
C LYS A 68 7.04 -3.43 8.21
N SER A 69 7.80 -3.60 7.13
CA SER A 69 8.27 -2.47 6.32
C SER A 69 7.12 -1.73 5.65
N VAL A 70 6.10 -2.45 5.16
CA VAL A 70 4.86 -1.85 4.65
C VAL A 70 4.18 -1.05 5.75
N GLN A 71 3.97 -1.64 6.93
CA GLN A 71 3.32 -0.97 8.06
C GLN A 71 4.03 0.34 8.44
N ILE A 72 5.36 0.30 8.62
CA ILE A 72 6.18 1.47 8.99
C ILE A 72 6.09 2.53 7.90
N TRP A 73 6.18 2.15 6.63
CA TRP A 73 6.06 3.13 5.54
C TRP A 73 4.71 3.84 5.58
N PHE A 74 3.59 3.10 5.70
CA PHE A 74 2.26 3.71 5.80
C PHE A 74 2.10 4.59 7.05
N GLN A 75 2.72 4.23 8.19
CA GLN A 75 2.76 5.06 9.40
C GLN A 75 3.51 6.37 9.16
N ASN A 76 4.74 6.29 8.65
CA ASN A 76 5.59 7.46 8.38
C ASN A 76 4.96 8.39 7.34
N THR A 77 4.37 7.84 6.28
CA THR A 77 3.68 8.62 5.24
C THR A 77 2.50 9.39 5.81
N ARG A 78 1.70 8.79 6.71
CA ARG A 78 0.62 9.51 7.40
C ARG A 78 1.14 10.60 8.33
N GLN A 79 2.25 10.36 9.02
CA GLN A 79 2.85 11.35 9.89
C GLN A 79 3.36 12.57 9.10
N ALA A 80 4.15 12.36 8.05
CA ALA A 80 4.64 13.42 7.18
C ALA A 80 3.49 14.25 6.57
N LEU A 81 2.39 13.59 6.21
CA LEU A 81 1.19 14.25 5.70
C LEU A 81 0.49 15.12 6.75
N ARG A 82 0.49 14.71 8.02
CA ARG A 82 -0.06 15.51 9.13
C ARG A 82 0.81 16.74 9.40
N GLU A 83 2.14 16.56 9.44
CA GLU A 83 3.10 17.63 9.67
C GLU A 83 2.98 18.73 8.60
N LEU A 84 2.94 18.34 7.32
CA LEU A 84 2.77 19.28 6.21
C LEU A 84 1.55 20.21 6.36
N ILE A 85 0.44 19.66 6.85
CA ILE A 85 -0.83 20.38 6.95
C ILE A 85 -0.83 21.32 8.15
N ASN A 86 -0.22 20.88 9.25
CA ASN A 86 -0.06 21.71 10.45
C ASN A 86 0.87 22.90 10.19
N GLU A 87 1.86 22.75 9.30
CA GLU A 87 2.82 23.80 8.95
C GLU A 87 2.27 24.84 7.96
N GLY A 88 1.05 24.68 7.43
CA GLY A 88 0.43 25.62 6.48
C GLY A 88 1.16 25.76 5.13
N ASN A 89 2.33 25.14 4.98
CA ASN A 89 3.14 25.17 3.77
C ASN A 89 2.70 24.04 2.84
N SER A 90 2.08 24.43 1.73
CA SER A 90 1.58 23.55 0.66
C SER A 90 2.70 22.92 -0.19
N GLN A 91 3.83 22.52 0.40
CA GLN A 91 4.87 21.80 -0.33
C GLN A 91 4.47 20.35 -0.55
N ARG A 92 4.16 20.01 -1.81
CA ARG A 92 3.76 18.66 -2.25
C ARG A 92 4.76 17.62 -1.72
N ILE A 93 4.30 16.64 -0.96
CA ILE A 93 5.18 15.53 -0.56
C ILE A 93 5.56 14.73 -1.81
N LYS A 94 6.82 14.84 -2.22
CA LYS A 94 7.38 14.06 -3.32
C LYS A 94 7.83 12.70 -2.79
N PHE A 95 7.00 11.68 -2.95
CA PHE A 95 7.43 10.29 -2.84
C PHE A 95 7.53 9.70 -4.25
N GLY A 96 8.76 9.60 -4.77
CA GLY A 96 9.01 9.23 -6.17
C GLY A 96 8.45 10.25 -7.17
N SER A 97 8.09 9.80 -8.38
CA SER A 97 7.51 10.66 -9.43
C SER A 97 6.00 10.91 -9.25
N SER A 98 5.36 10.33 -8.24
CA SER A 98 3.92 10.41 -7.97
C SER A 98 3.57 11.45 -6.91
N ASN A 99 2.53 12.24 -7.17
CA ASN A 99 1.97 13.17 -6.20
C ASN A 99 0.87 12.47 -5.39
N ILE A 100 1.00 12.42 -4.07
CA ILE A 100 -0.07 11.89 -3.20
C ILE A 100 -1.25 12.88 -3.21
N SER A 101 -2.47 12.40 -3.46
CA SER A 101 -3.65 13.27 -3.59
C SER A 101 -4.15 13.77 -2.24
N MET A 102 -4.36 15.09 -2.13
CA MET A 102 -4.93 15.77 -0.95
C MET A 102 -6.35 15.30 -0.61
N THR A 103 -7.10 14.76 -1.59
CA THR A 103 -8.46 14.21 -1.37
C THR A 103 -8.44 12.98 -0.46
N ASN A 104 -7.37 12.18 -0.51
CA ASN A 104 -7.22 10.98 0.30
C ASN A 104 -6.97 11.31 1.77
N TYR A 105 -6.39 12.48 2.07
CA TYR A 105 -6.26 12.99 3.44
C TYR A 105 -7.61 13.38 4.04
N LYS A 106 -8.49 14.06 3.29
CA LYS A 106 -9.84 14.41 3.80
C LYS A 106 -10.64 13.15 4.15
N ALA A 107 -10.58 12.13 3.30
CA ALA A 107 -11.17 10.82 3.59
C ALA A 107 -10.48 10.10 4.77
N CYS A 108 -9.15 10.14 4.84
CA CYS A 108 -8.34 9.59 5.94
C CYS A 108 -8.70 10.23 7.29
N ILE A 109 -8.75 11.55 7.39
CA ILE A 109 -9.16 12.29 8.60
C ILE A 109 -10.62 12.03 8.95
N TYR A 110 -11.53 12.04 7.97
CA TYR A 110 -12.94 11.77 8.23
C TYR A 110 -13.17 10.33 8.72
N ASN A 111 -12.41 9.37 8.19
CA ASN A 111 -12.41 7.99 8.65
C ASN A 111 -11.79 7.85 10.04
N ILE A 112 -10.66 8.49 10.35
CA ILE A 112 -10.08 8.50 11.71
C ILE A 112 -11.04 9.15 12.72
N LEU A 113 -11.62 10.30 12.39
CA LEU A 113 -12.52 11.03 13.30
C LEU A 113 -13.86 10.31 13.50
N SER A 114 -14.38 9.64 12.47
CA SER A 114 -15.58 8.79 12.59
C SER A 114 -15.28 7.48 13.31
N HIS A 115 -14.07 6.92 13.14
CA HIS A 115 -13.56 5.80 13.94
C HIS A 115 -13.45 6.27 15.39
N ILE A 116 -12.65 7.29 15.74
CA ILE A 116 -12.50 7.80 17.11
C ILE A 116 -13.84 8.19 17.77
N ARG A 117 -14.79 8.81 17.04
CA ARG A 117 -16.14 9.11 17.56
C ARG A 117 -17.00 7.87 17.84
N ARG A 118 -16.81 6.77 17.10
CA ARG A 118 -17.42 5.48 17.42
C ARG A 118 -16.61 4.71 18.48
N TYR A 119 -15.28 4.89 18.52
CA TYR A 119 -14.29 4.05 19.21
C TYR A 119 -14.16 4.21 20.73
N ASN A 120 -15.18 4.73 21.40
CA ASN A 120 -15.29 4.63 22.86
C ASN A 120 -15.99 3.32 23.32
N ARG A 121 -16.13 2.31 22.43
CA ARG A 121 -16.76 1.00 22.70
C ARG A 121 -16.28 -0.12 21.76
N TYR A 122 -14.96 -0.40 21.67
CA TYR A 122 -14.39 -1.34 20.67
C TYR A 122 -13.47 -2.42 21.27
N SER A 123 -13.87 -3.02 22.38
CA SER A 123 -13.25 -4.28 22.84
C SER A 123 -13.91 -5.54 22.27
N GLU A 124 -14.97 -5.44 21.45
CA GLU A 124 -15.76 -6.61 21.01
C GLU A 124 -16.40 -6.44 19.62
N ILE A 125 -15.68 -6.63 18.51
CA ILE A 125 -16.35 -7.02 17.24
C ILE A 125 -15.45 -7.98 16.45
N GLN A 126 -16.00 -9.16 16.15
CA GLN A 126 -15.42 -10.17 15.27
C GLN A 126 -15.43 -9.69 13.81
N TYR A 127 -14.30 -9.83 13.13
CA TYR A 127 -14.11 -9.51 11.71
C TYR A 127 -15.08 -10.31 10.84
N SER A 128 -16.09 -9.66 10.27
CA SER A 128 -17.00 -10.24 9.28
C SER A 128 -16.64 -9.73 7.88
N GLY A 129 -15.89 -10.53 7.14
CA GLY A 129 -16.04 -10.83 5.70
C GLY A 129 -16.06 -9.74 4.62
N TYR A 130 -16.20 -8.44 4.92
CA TYR A 130 -16.24 -7.37 3.92
C TYR A 130 -15.55 -6.11 4.47
N SER A 131 -14.22 -6.09 4.40
CA SER A 131 -13.40 -4.92 4.72
C SER A 131 -13.42 -3.94 3.54
N TYR A 132 -13.45 -2.62 3.80
CA TYR A 132 -13.28 -1.55 2.80
C TYR A 132 -11.85 -1.50 2.23
N ASP A 133 -11.20 -2.65 2.10
CA ASP A 133 -9.79 -2.77 1.73
C ASP A 133 -9.58 -2.94 0.24
N ILE A 134 -8.33 -2.76 -0.20
CA ILE A 134 -7.97 -3.00 -1.60
C ILE A 134 -8.03 -4.49 -1.90
N SER A 135 -8.80 -4.86 -2.91
CA SER A 135 -8.89 -6.25 -3.38
C SER A 135 -7.54 -6.73 -3.95
N ALA A 136 -7.22 -8.01 -3.79
CA ALA A 136 -6.05 -8.67 -4.35
C ALA A 136 -5.94 -8.44 -5.85
N ASN A 137 -7.04 -8.56 -6.60
CA ASN A 137 -7.03 -8.29 -8.04
C ASN A 137 -6.61 -6.85 -8.34
N LYS A 138 -7.08 -5.88 -7.56
CA LYS A 138 -6.72 -4.47 -7.75
C LYS A 138 -5.26 -4.20 -7.42
N LEU A 139 -4.71 -4.79 -6.36
CA LEU A 139 -3.28 -4.73 -6.04
C LEU A 139 -2.44 -5.27 -7.20
N ILE A 140 -2.72 -6.50 -7.64
CA ILE A 140 -1.95 -7.16 -8.71
C ILE A 140 -2.03 -6.37 -10.02
N ARG A 141 -3.19 -5.81 -10.36
CA ARG A 141 -3.35 -4.99 -11.58
C ARG A 141 -2.46 -3.75 -11.56
N ILE A 142 -2.45 -3.01 -10.46
CA ILE A 142 -1.59 -1.83 -10.29
C ILE A 142 -0.13 -2.23 -10.40
N PHE A 143 0.28 -3.29 -9.69
CA PHE A 143 1.64 -3.81 -9.73
C PHE A 143 2.09 -4.16 -11.16
N ILE A 144 1.29 -4.93 -11.89
CA ILE A 144 1.61 -5.34 -13.28
C ILE A 144 1.69 -4.12 -14.20
N GLN A 145 0.73 -3.19 -14.09
CA GLN A 145 0.73 -1.96 -14.89
C GLN A 145 2.00 -1.15 -14.65
N ARG A 146 2.45 -1.04 -13.40
CA ARG A 146 3.65 -0.28 -13.06
C ARG A 146 4.92 -0.98 -13.53
N LYS A 147 5.00 -2.30 -13.40
CA LYS A 147 6.12 -3.11 -13.88
C LYS A 147 6.27 -3.05 -15.41
N ALA A 148 5.15 -2.98 -16.13
CA ALA A 148 5.16 -2.79 -17.59
C ALA A 148 5.72 -1.41 -18.00
N LYS A 149 5.33 -0.35 -17.28
CA LYS A 149 5.85 1.01 -17.52
C LYS A 149 7.35 1.13 -17.24
N GLU A 150 7.84 0.49 -16.19
CA GLU A 150 9.27 0.46 -15.86
C GLU A 150 10.10 -0.20 -16.98
N LYS A 151 9.65 -1.34 -17.49
CA LYS A 151 10.30 -1.99 -18.63
C LYS A 151 10.36 -1.08 -19.85
N ASN A 152 9.23 -0.46 -20.23
CA ASN A 152 9.18 0.45 -21.38
C ASN A 152 10.10 1.67 -21.21
N HIS A 153 10.18 2.24 -20.00
CA HIS A 153 11.08 3.37 -19.71
C HIS A 153 12.56 2.98 -19.80
N ASN A 154 12.92 1.75 -19.44
CA ASN A 154 14.29 1.26 -19.56
C ASN A 154 14.72 1.08 -21.02
N TYR A 155 13.82 0.68 -21.94
CA TYR A 155 14.16 0.57 -23.37
C TYR A 155 14.35 1.92 -24.08
N VAL A 156 13.68 2.99 -23.62
CA VAL A 156 13.77 4.33 -24.24
C VAL A 156 15.06 5.05 -23.88
N ASN A 157 15.74 4.66 -22.79
CA ASN A 157 17.00 5.30 -22.34
C ASN A 157 18.27 4.68 -22.96
N PHE A 158 18.15 3.73 -23.90
CA PHE A 158 19.29 3.09 -24.59
C PHE A 158 19.47 3.53 -26.05
N TYR A 159 18.82 4.62 -26.49
CA TYR A 159 18.98 5.21 -27.81
C TYR A 159 19.35 6.68 -27.72
#